data_AF-A0A6G7YRL7-F1
#
_entry.id   AF-A0A6G7YRL7-F1
#
_cell.length_a   1.000
_cell.length_b   1.000
_cell.length_c   1.000
_cell.angle_alpha   90.00
_cell.angle_beta   90.00
_cell.angle_gamma   90.00
#
_symmetry.space_group_name_H-M   'P 1'
#
loop_
_entity.id
_entity.type
_entity.pdbx_description
1 polymer ?
#
loop_
_entity_poly.entity_id
_entity_poly.type
_entity_poly.pdbx_seq_one_letter_code
_entity_poly.pdbx_strand_id
1 'polypeptide(L)'
;MIRRLPELDNVLLNQIRVGILFTLFMTIGLRARGGNAGLHKRMMILGTAIALPPAFARMTWLPTTMPGSPLAQDLYVLLAVSPMFAWDVIRNRSVHRAYWVWLAGFVAVSAIVHLLWDTPWWHAAARQMMGV
;
A
#
# COMPACT_ATOMS: atom_id res chain seq x y z
N MET A 1 5.92 -24.43 -22.49
CA MET A 1 4.95 -23.46 -21.97
C MET A 1 5.07 -23.45 -20.45
N ILE A 2 5.71 -22.45 -19.86
CA ILE A 2 5.98 -22.41 -18.42
C ILE A 2 4.65 -22.12 -17.71
N ARG A 3 4.18 -23.06 -16.88
CA ARG A 3 2.99 -22.88 -16.02
C ARG A 3 3.27 -21.73 -15.06
N ARG A 4 2.79 -20.52 -15.36
CA ARG A 4 2.91 -19.38 -14.45
C ARG A 4 1.99 -19.63 -13.26
N LEU A 5 2.53 -19.53 -12.05
CA LEU A 5 1.74 -19.70 -10.83
C LEU A 5 0.78 -18.48 -10.72
N PRO A 6 -0.53 -18.68 -10.55
CA PRO A 6 -1.51 -17.61 -10.32
C PRO A 6 -1.09 -16.61 -9.23
N GLU A 7 -0.27 -17.09 -8.28
CA GLU A 7 0.38 -16.30 -7.24
C GLU A 7 1.19 -15.10 -7.79
N LEU A 8 1.90 -15.27 -8.91
CA LEU A 8 2.69 -14.19 -9.52
C LEU A 8 1.80 -13.08 -10.09
N ASP A 9 0.60 -13.43 -10.54
CA ASP A 9 -0.38 -12.45 -11.03
C ASP A 9 -0.93 -11.63 -9.85
N ASN A 10 -1.21 -12.27 -8.70
CA ASN A 10 -1.62 -11.57 -7.49
C ASN A 10 -0.49 -10.71 -6.87
N VAL A 11 0.77 -11.13 -7.03
CA VAL A 11 1.93 -10.29 -6.69
C VAL A 11 1.98 -9.03 -7.58
N LEU A 12 1.73 -9.16 -8.89
CA LEU A 12 1.66 -8.01 -9.80
C LEU A 12 0.57 -7.02 -9.35
N LEU A 13 -0.61 -7.50 -8.94
CA LEU A 13 -1.69 -6.65 -8.42
C LEU A 13 -1.22 -5.80 -7.23
N ASN A 14 -0.51 -6.43 -6.30
CA ASN A 14 0.08 -5.74 -5.16
C ASN A 14 1.11 -4.68 -5.58
N GLN A 15 1.95 -4.96 -6.58
CA GLN A 15 2.92 -3.97 -7.07
C GLN A 15 2.25 -2.78 -7.76
N ILE A 16 1.17 -3.02 -8.52
CA ILE A 16 0.38 -1.93 -9.12
C ILE A 16 -0.22 -1.05 -8.04
N ARG A 17 -0.82 -1.64 -7.00
CA ARG A 17 -1.33 -0.89 -5.84
C ARG A 17 -0.25 -0.01 -5.22
N VAL A 18 0.94 -0.58 -4.96
CA VAL A 18 2.08 0.16 -4.40
C VAL A 18 2.44 1.34 -5.30
N GLY A 19 2.58 1.11 -6.61
CA GLY A 19 2.92 2.16 -7.58
C GLY A 19 1.90 3.31 -7.61
N ILE A 20 0.60 2.98 -7.62
CA ILE A 20 -0.49 3.98 -7.62
C ILE A 20 -0.46 4.80 -6.33
N LEU A 21 -0.50 4.14 -5.17
CA LEU A 21 -0.59 4.81 -3.88
C LEU A 21 0.68 5.61 -3.56
N PHE A 22 1.86 5.05 -3.84
CA PHE A 22 3.12 5.76 -3.66
C PHE A 22 3.14 7.04 -4.49
N THR A 23 2.84 6.94 -5.79
CA THR A 23 2.85 8.11 -6.70
C THR A 23 1.83 9.16 -6.27
N LEU A 24 0.62 8.74 -5.90
CA LEU A 24 -0.43 9.64 -5.42
C LEU A 24 0.02 10.41 -4.17
N PHE A 25 0.45 9.70 -3.12
CA PHE A 25 0.83 10.31 -1.85
C PHE A 25 2.10 11.13 -1.95
N MET A 26 3.07 10.68 -2.76
CA MET A 26 4.25 11.46 -3.06
C MET A 26 3.91 12.77 -3.77
N THR A 27 3.01 12.72 -4.75
CA THR A 27 2.56 13.92 -5.46
C THR A 27 1.89 14.91 -4.50
N ILE A 28 1.03 14.45 -3.59
CA ILE A 28 0.40 15.29 -2.56
C ILE A 28 1.46 15.90 -1.64
N GLY A 29 2.42 15.10 -1.17
CA GLY A 29 3.50 15.57 -0.30
C GLY A 29 4.38 16.61 -0.96
N LEU A 30 4.78 16.40 -2.22
CA LEU A 30 5.61 17.33 -2.98
C LEU A 30 4.87 18.63 -3.30
N ARG A 31 3.58 18.58 -3.65
CA ARG A 31 2.75 19.78 -3.86
C ARG A 31 2.56 20.60 -2.59
N ALA A 32 2.57 19.97 -1.42
CA ALA A 32 2.48 20.65 -0.13
C ALA A 32 3.80 21.34 0.30
N ARG A 33 4.91 21.14 -0.43
CA ARG A 33 6.21 21.75 -0.13
C ARG A 33 6.09 23.28 -0.21
N GLY A 34 6.54 23.98 0.82
CA GLY A 34 6.49 25.44 0.92
C GLY A 34 5.15 26.00 1.44
N GLY A 35 4.01 25.44 1.02
CA GLY A 35 2.68 25.93 1.45
C GLY A 35 2.12 25.26 2.71
N ASN A 36 2.49 24.01 2.99
CA ASN A 36 2.04 23.31 4.19
C ASN A 36 3.08 22.27 4.66
N ALA A 37 4.04 22.73 5.47
CA ALA A 37 5.13 21.89 5.98
C ALA A 37 4.62 20.68 6.79
N GLY A 38 3.51 20.82 7.52
CA GLY A 38 2.91 19.75 8.31
C GLY A 38 2.38 18.59 7.46
N LEU A 39 1.69 18.91 6.36
CA LEU A 39 1.21 17.94 5.38
C LEU A 39 2.38 17.33 4.60
N HIS A 40 3.33 18.15 4.13
CA HIS A 40 4.50 17.70 3.40
C HIS A 40 5.25 16.59 4.15
N LYS A 41 5.71 16.86 5.39
CA LYS A 41 6.51 15.91 6.17
C LYS A 41 5.79 14.58 6.40
N ARG A 42 4.51 14.63 6.78
CA ARG A 42 3.71 13.42 7.03
C ARG A 42 3.49 12.63 5.75
N MET A 43 3.16 13.29 4.64
CA MET A 43 2.94 12.60 3.37
C MET A 43 4.21 11.97 2.80
N MET A 44 5.39 12.56 3.04
CA MET A 44 6.66 11.92 2.66
C MET A 44 6.84 10.58 3.39
N ILE A 45 6.54 10.52 4.68
CA ILE A 45 6.65 9.29 5.48
C ILE A 45 5.55 8.28 5.11
N LEU A 46 4.30 8.74 5.08
CA LEU A 46 3.12 7.92 4.76
C LEU A 46 3.18 7.34 3.35
N GLY A 47 3.64 8.14 2.37
CA GLY A 47 3.86 7.67 1.00
C GLY A 47 4.97 6.62 0.94
N THR A 48 6.09 6.83 1.65
CA THR A 48 7.19 5.86 1.70
C THR A 48 6.76 4.53 2.34
N ALA A 49 5.92 4.57 3.37
CA ALA A 49 5.40 3.37 4.03
C ALA A 49 4.64 2.43 3.08
N ILE A 50 4.02 2.96 2.02
CA ILE A 50 3.35 2.17 0.99
C ILE A 50 4.31 1.23 0.25
N ALA A 51 5.61 1.57 0.19
CA ALA A 51 6.62 0.76 -0.48
C ALA A 51 7.21 -0.35 0.41
N LEU A 52 6.76 -0.49 1.67
CA LEU A 52 7.25 -1.51 2.60
C LEU A 52 6.78 -2.96 2.38
N PRO A 53 5.59 -3.26 1.79
CA PRO A 53 5.11 -4.64 1.62
C PRO A 53 6.12 -5.62 1.01
N PRO A 54 6.89 -5.27 -0.04
CA PRO A 54 7.90 -6.16 -0.59
C PRO A 54 9.02 -6.49 0.42
N ALA A 55 9.35 -5.59 1.34
CA ALA A 55 10.34 -5.85 2.38
C ALA A 55 9.78 -6.86 3.40
N PHE A 56 8.53 -6.69 3.85
CA PHE A 56 7.88 -7.65 4.76
C PHE A 56 7.73 -9.03 4.13
N ALA A 57 7.41 -9.12 2.84
CA ALA A 57 7.33 -10.38 2.11
C ALA A 57 8.66 -11.18 2.08
N ARG A 58 9.80 -10.52 2.35
CA ARG A 58 11.12 -11.16 2.42
C ARG A 58 11.52 -11.58 3.83
N MET A 59 10.74 -11.22 4.86
CA MET A 59 10.98 -11.62 6.24
C MET A 59 10.29 -12.95 6.51
N THR A 60 11.04 -14.05 6.40
CA THR A 60 10.51 -15.43 6.47
C THR A 60 9.90 -15.81 7.83
N TRP A 61 10.17 -15.04 8.88
CA TRP A 61 9.67 -15.26 10.23
C TRP A 61 8.35 -14.54 10.52
N LEU A 62 7.90 -13.63 9.65
CA LEU A 62 6.64 -12.92 9.84
C LEU A 62 5.45 -13.80 9.44
N PRO A 63 4.41 -13.91 10.29
CA PRO A 63 3.15 -14.55 9.90
C PRO A 63 2.58 -13.92 8.62
N THR A 64 2.16 -14.74 7.65
CA THR A 64 1.65 -14.22 6.38
C THR A 64 0.37 -14.93 5.96
N THR A 65 -0.55 -14.16 5.37
CA THR A 65 -1.75 -14.67 4.70
C THR A 65 -1.52 -14.94 3.22
N MET A 66 -0.32 -14.65 2.71
CA MET A 66 0.06 -14.92 1.33
C MET A 66 0.33 -16.42 1.13
N PRO A 67 0.01 -16.98 -0.06
CA PRO A 67 -0.59 -16.32 -1.23
C PRO A 67 -2.12 -16.19 -1.17
N GLY A 68 -2.79 -16.72 -0.14
CA GLY A 68 -4.26 -16.77 -0.06
C GLY A 68 -4.96 -15.41 0.03
N SER A 69 -4.33 -14.38 0.61
CA SER A 69 -4.92 -13.05 0.77
C SER A 69 -3.86 -11.95 0.93
N PRO A 70 -4.12 -10.71 0.46
CA PRO A 70 -3.21 -9.58 0.63
C PRO A 70 -3.27 -8.95 2.03
N LEU A 71 -4.11 -9.48 2.94
CA LEU A 71 -4.38 -8.91 4.26
C LEU A 71 -3.13 -8.63 5.09
N ALA A 72 -2.19 -9.58 5.19
CA ALA A 72 -0.96 -9.37 5.97
C ALA A 72 -0.16 -8.16 5.48
N GLN A 73 -0.13 -7.91 4.17
CA GLN A 73 0.57 -6.75 3.61
C GLN A 73 -0.09 -5.43 4.02
N ASP A 74 -1.42 -5.40 4.09
CA ASP A 74 -2.16 -4.22 4.56
C ASP A 74 -1.89 -3.95 6.04
N LEU A 75 -1.99 -4.99 6.86
CA LEU A 75 -1.80 -4.91 8.31
C LEU A 75 -0.39 -4.48 8.67
N TYR A 76 0.64 -4.96 7.96
CA TYR A 76 2.02 -4.55 8.24
C TYR A 76 2.31 -3.10 7.86
N VAL A 77 1.68 -2.57 6.81
CA VAL A 77 1.77 -1.13 6.50
C VAL A 77 1.10 -0.30 7.59
N LEU A 78 -0.10 -0.69 8.04
CA LEU A 78 -0.79 -0.01 9.14
C LEU A 78 0.04 -0.07 10.43
N LEU A 79 0.61 -1.23 10.74
CA LEU A 79 1.49 -1.41 11.88
C LEU A 79 2.73 -0.52 11.79
N ALA A 80 3.37 -0.43 10.62
CA ALA A 80 4.55 0.42 10.40
C ALA A 80 4.25 1.92 10.57
N VAL A 81 3.06 2.37 10.19
CA VAL A 81 2.62 3.76 10.35
C VAL A 81 2.18 4.07 11.78
N SER A 82 1.75 3.05 12.53
CA SER A 82 1.14 3.21 13.87
C SER A 82 1.99 3.99 14.89
N PRO A 83 3.34 3.85 14.99
CA PRO A 83 4.12 4.60 15.98
C PRO A 83 4.10 6.11 15.71
N MET A 84 4.22 6.51 14.43
CA MET A 84 4.15 7.91 14.05
C MET A 84 2.74 8.46 14.29
N PHE A 85 1.71 7.69 13.93
CA PHE A 85 0.31 8.07 14.18
C PHE A 85 0.05 8.28 15.68
N ALA A 86 0.41 7.30 16.51
CA ALA A 86 0.24 7.36 17.95
C ALA A 86 0.98 8.56 18.55
N TRP A 87 2.23 8.78 18.17
CA TRP A 87 3.00 9.94 18.60
C TRP A 87 2.32 11.26 18.24
N ASP A 88 1.83 11.39 16.99
CA ASP A 88 1.20 12.62 16.53
C ASP A 88 -0.09 12.93 17.27
N VAL A 89 -0.92 11.91 17.54
CA VAL A 89 -2.16 12.03 18.31
C VAL A 89 -1.88 12.34 19.78
N ILE A 90 -0.93 11.65 20.42
CA ILE A 90 -0.56 11.90 21.81
C ILE A 90 -0.05 13.34 21.98
N ARG A 91 0.81 13.79 21.06
CA ARG A 91 1.44 15.11 21.14
C ARG A 91 0.48 16.24 20.80
N ASN A 92 -0.31 16.10 19.74
CA ASN A 92 -1.16 17.17 19.21
C ASN A 92 -2.64 17.05 19.60
N ARG A 93 -3.01 15.99 20.35
CA ARG A 93 -4.38 15.69 20.81
C ARG A 93 -5.43 15.68 19.70
N SER A 94 -5.00 15.48 18.47
CA SER A 94 -5.83 15.54 17.27
C SER A 94 -5.21 14.72 16.15
N VAL A 95 -6.05 14.25 15.22
CA VAL A 95 -5.59 13.53 14.03
C VAL A 95 -5.33 14.52 12.91
N HIS A 96 -4.08 14.60 12.45
CA HIS A 96 -3.74 15.47 11.34
C HIS A 96 -4.43 15.02 10.03
N ARG A 97 -4.90 15.97 9.20
CA ARG A 97 -5.59 15.72 7.93
C ARG A 97 -4.87 14.77 6.96
N ALA A 98 -3.55 14.68 7.08
CA ALA A 98 -2.71 13.78 6.29
C ALA A 98 -3.14 12.31 6.44
N TYR A 99 -3.47 11.88 7.67
CA TYR A 99 -3.89 10.51 7.93
C TYR A 99 -5.25 10.21 7.31
N TRP A 100 -6.18 11.16 7.31
CA TRP A 100 -7.47 10.97 6.66
C TRP A 100 -7.34 10.81 5.15
N VAL A 101 -6.54 11.67 4.50
CA VAL A 101 -6.28 11.57 3.07
C VAL A 101 -5.58 10.26 2.72
N TRP A 102 -4.57 9.88 3.52
CA TRP A 102 -3.85 8.64 3.34
C TRP A 102 -4.74 7.41 3.54
N LEU A 103 -5.49 7.36 4.64
CA LEU A 103 -6.36 6.24 4.97
C LEU A 103 -7.47 6.06 3.94
N ALA A 104 -8.08 7.16 3.47
CA ALA A 104 -9.11 7.11 2.44
C ALA A 104 -8.56 6.50 1.13
N GLY A 105 -7.39 6.97 0.67
CA GLY A 105 -6.75 6.43 -0.53
C GLY A 105 -6.32 4.96 -0.34
N PHE A 106 -5.72 4.65 0.80
CA PHE A 106 -5.26 3.29 1.14
C PHE A 106 -6.44 2.31 1.18
N VAL A 107 -7.50 2.62 1.92
CA VAL A 107 -8.69 1.76 2.03
C VAL A 107 -9.38 1.59 0.68
N ALA A 108 -9.58 2.67 -0.09
CA ALA A 108 -10.24 2.59 -1.38
C ALA A 108 -9.49 1.66 -2.35
N VAL A 109 -8.17 1.82 -2.47
CA VAL A 109 -7.37 0.99 -3.38
C VAL A 109 -7.20 -0.43 -2.83
N SER A 110 -7.01 -0.61 -1.52
CA SER A 110 -6.94 -1.96 -0.95
C SER A 110 -8.26 -2.71 -1.09
N ALA A 111 -9.42 -2.06 -0.93
CA ALA A 111 -10.71 -2.69 -1.20
C ALA A 111 -10.80 -3.22 -2.64
N ILE A 112 -10.37 -2.42 -3.63
CA ILE A 112 -10.30 -2.86 -5.03
C ILE A 112 -9.38 -4.08 -5.19
N VAL A 113 -8.21 -4.08 -4.55
CA VAL A 113 -7.30 -5.23 -4.59
C VAL A 113 -7.93 -6.49 -4.00
N HIS A 114 -8.61 -6.39 -2.85
CA HIS A 114 -9.30 -7.53 -2.24
C HIS A 114 -10.44 -8.04 -3.11
N LEU A 115 -11.17 -7.16 -3.82
CA LEU A 115 -12.22 -7.55 -4.75
C LEU A 115 -11.69 -8.25 -6.01
N LEU A 116 -10.50 -7.87 -6.47
CA LEU A 116 -9.86 -8.47 -7.66
C LEU A 116 -9.04 -9.72 -7.35
N TRP A 117 -8.69 -9.93 -6.08
CA TRP A 117 -7.81 -10.99 -5.64
C TRP A 117 -8.31 -12.37 -6.06
N ASP A 118 -7.43 -13.15 -6.68
CA ASP A 118 -7.70 -14.53 -7.12
C ASP A 118 -8.89 -14.68 -8.10
N THR A 119 -9.35 -13.58 -8.69
CA THR A 119 -10.45 -13.63 -9.66
C THR A 119 -9.95 -14.11 -11.03
N PRO A 120 -10.73 -14.93 -11.77
CA PRO A 120 -10.35 -15.38 -13.12
C PRO A 120 -10.07 -14.21 -14.08
N TRP A 121 -10.84 -13.13 -13.93
CA TRP A 121 -10.66 -11.90 -14.71
C TRP A 121 -9.29 -11.27 -14.46
N TRP A 122 -8.88 -11.13 -13.19
CA TRP A 122 -7.59 -10.54 -12.86
C TRP A 122 -6.43 -11.37 -13.43
N HIS A 123 -6.48 -12.70 -13.28
CA HIS A 123 -5.45 -13.58 -13.85
C HIS A 123 -5.35 -13.47 -15.37
N ALA A 124 -6.48 -13.30 -16.08
CA ALA A 124 -6.46 -13.07 -17.52
C ALA A 124 -5.85 -11.71 -17.88
N ALA A 125 -6.24 -10.65 -17.18
CA ALA A 125 -5.71 -9.31 -17.39
C ALA A 125 -4.20 -9.23 -17.10
N ALA A 126 -3.75 -9.83 -16.00
CA ALA A 126 -2.33 -9.87 -15.62
C ALA A 126 -1.47 -10.55 -16.68
N ARG A 127 -1.94 -11.67 -17.24
CA ARG A 127 -1.25 -12.37 -18.34
C ARG A 127 -1.12 -11.49 -19.59
N GLN A 128 -2.21 -10.84 -19.98
CA GLN A 128 -2.22 -9.90 -21.11
C GLN A 128 -1.25 -8.73 -20.89
N MET A 129 -1.22 -8.14 -19.70
CA MET A 129 -0.29 -7.05 -19.35
C MET A 129 1.17 -7.49 -19.41
N MET A 130 1.47 -8.74 -19.05
CA MET A 130 2.81 -9.32 -19.09
C MET A 130 3.21 -9.85 -20.48
N GLY A 131 2.30 -9.85 -21.46
CA GLY A 131 2.54 -10.30 -22.83
C GLY A 131 2.65 -11.82 -22.98
N VAL A 132 1.98 -12.60 -22.12
CA VAL A 132 2.03 -14.07 -22.08
C VAL A 132 0.66 -14.72 -22.20
#